data_AF-A0A9W8JPZ8-F1
#
_entry.id   AF-A0A9W8JPZ8-F1
#
_cell.length_a   1.000
_cell.length_b   1.000
_cell.length_c   1.000
_cell.angle_alpha   90.00
_cell.angle_beta   90.00
_cell.angle_gamma   90.00
#
_symmetry.space_group_name_H-M   'P 1'
#
loop_
_entity.id
_entity.type
_entity.pdbx_description
1 polymer ?
#
loop_
_entity_poly.entity_id
_entity_poly.type
_entity_poly.pdbx_seq_one_letter_code
_entity_poly.pdbx_strand_id
1 'polypeptide(L)'
;MEGQVGTSERTALRAGTSGGKSCHRDRSGFEGPWTFSPTTVTNDYYRLLFDEKWVWKRWDGPKQLEDKKTKSLMMLPTDYVLVQDKSFKKHAKAYAESQDVWFKDFSKAVSTLFELGVPEEQFVTKEPWILPTVEEQAEKKD
;
A
#
# COMPACT_ATOMS: atom_id res chain seq x y z
N MET A 1 -20.87 16.76 -3.46
CA MET A 1 -19.40 16.74 -3.21
C MET A 1 -19.03 15.35 -2.66
N GLU A 2 -19.53 14.30 -3.31
CA GLU A 2 -19.37 12.89 -2.89
C GLU A 2 -18.47 12.23 -3.95
N GLY A 3 -17.41 11.57 -3.52
CA GLY A 3 -16.40 11.00 -4.43
C GLY A 3 -14.96 11.10 -3.91
N GLN A 4 -14.74 11.70 -2.74
CA GLN A 4 -13.43 11.62 -2.10
C GLN A 4 -13.33 10.35 -1.25
N VAL A 5 -12.51 9.40 -1.72
CA VAL A 5 -11.98 8.29 -0.93
C VAL A 5 -11.53 8.82 0.44
N GLY A 6 -11.97 8.19 1.53
CA GLY A 6 -11.73 8.65 2.89
C GLY A 6 -10.25 8.61 3.27
N THR A 7 -9.86 9.34 4.32
CA THR A 7 -8.44 9.38 4.76
C THR A 7 -7.90 8.01 5.18
N SER A 8 -8.75 7.14 5.75
CA SER A 8 -8.39 5.75 6.09
C SER A 8 -8.15 4.90 4.86
N GLU A 9 -9.03 4.97 3.88
CA GLU A 9 -8.95 4.22 2.62
C GLU A 9 -7.72 4.63 1.81
N ARG A 10 -7.43 5.94 1.74
CA ARG A 10 -6.20 6.45 1.09
C ARG A 10 -4.93 5.93 1.75
N THR A 11 -4.90 5.88 3.09
CA THR A 11 -3.77 5.28 3.80
C THR A 11 -3.67 3.81 3.42
N ALA A 12 -4.73 3.03 3.61
CA ALA A 12 -4.75 1.59 3.37
C ALA A 12 -4.26 1.21 1.96
N LEU A 13 -4.76 1.91 0.93
CA LEU A 13 -4.38 1.72 -0.47
C LEU A 13 -2.90 2.01 -0.74
N ARG A 14 -2.28 2.93 0.02
CA ARG A 14 -0.88 3.31 -0.22
C ARG A 14 0.08 2.14 -0.02
N ALA A 15 -0.12 1.32 1.01
CA ALA A 15 0.69 0.12 1.20
C ALA A 15 0.46 -0.98 0.16
N GLY A 16 -0.66 -0.93 -0.57
CA GLY A 16 -0.86 -1.79 -1.73
C GLY A 16 0.16 -1.53 -2.86
N THR A 17 0.73 -0.33 -2.92
CA THR A 17 1.74 0.03 -3.94
C THR A 17 3.13 -0.54 -3.64
N SER A 18 3.41 -0.85 -2.36
CA SER A 18 4.68 -1.43 -1.91
C SER A 18 4.71 -2.95 -1.92
N GLY A 19 3.55 -3.61 -1.86
CA GLY A 19 3.45 -5.05 -2.07
C GLY A 19 3.50 -5.34 -3.58
N GLY A 20 4.67 -5.65 -4.11
CA GLY A 20 4.80 -6.06 -5.52
C GLY A 20 5.85 -5.29 -6.33
N LYS A 21 6.34 -4.12 -5.88
CA LYS A 21 6.92 -3.13 -6.79
C LYS A 21 8.07 -2.32 -6.20
N SER A 22 8.96 -1.91 -7.11
CA SER A 22 10.01 -0.91 -6.88
C SER A 22 9.76 0.28 -7.79
N CYS A 23 10.26 1.44 -7.40
CA CYS A 23 10.36 2.58 -8.30
C CYS A 23 11.45 2.32 -9.35
N HIS A 24 11.11 2.64 -10.61
CA HIS A 24 12.04 2.56 -11.73
C HIS A 24 12.20 3.92 -12.40
N ARG A 25 13.46 4.28 -12.66
CA ARG A 25 13.87 5.60 -13.14
C ARG A 25 13.31 5.90 -14.54
N ASP A 26 13.26 4.90 -15.41
CA ASP A 26 12.72 4.99 -16.77
C ASP A 26 11.20 5.19 -16.82
N ARG A 27 10.46 4.72 -15.81
CA ARG A 27 8.98 4.79 -15.78
C ARG A 27 8.44 5.96 -14.98
N SER A 28 9.08 6.24 -13.85
CA SER A 28 8.56 7.19 -12.84
C SER A 28 9.55 8.28 -12.45
N GLY A 29 10.80 8.19 -12.91
CA GLY A 29 11.89 9.06 -12.46
C GLY A 29 12.46 8.69 -11.09
N PHE A 30 11.73 7.96 -10.24
CA PHE A 30 12.18 7.50 -8.92
C PHE A 30 12.91 6.15 -8.99
N GLU A 31 13.71 5.83 -7.98
CA GLU A 31 14.49 4.59 -7.97
C GLU A 31 14.53 3.91 -6.59
N GLY A 32 14.28 2.61 -6.57
CA GLY A 32 14.50 1.73 -5.42
C GLY A 32 13.22 1.04 -4.90
N PRO A 33 13.36 0.01 -4.06
CA PRO A 33 12.24 -0.68 -3.43
C PRO A 33 11.74 0.03 -2.16
N TRP A 34 10.46 -0.15 -1.83
CA TRP A 34 9.89 0.31 -0.55
C TRP A 34 10.06 -0.71 0.59
N THR A 35 10.19 -2.00 0.27
CA THR A 35 10.32 -3.10 1.24
C THR A 35 11.41 -4.08 0.78
N PHE A 36 11.90 -4.93 1.70
CA PHE A 36 12.88 -5.97 1.36
C PHE A 36 12.28 -7.18 0.63
N SER A 37 10.96 -7.36 0.74
CA SER A 37 10.21 -8.44 0.12
C SER A 37 9.25 -7.88 -0.94
N PRO A 38 9.75 -7.46 -2.11
CA PRO A 38 8.93 -6.76 -3.09
C PRO A 38 7.89 -7.66 -3.75
N THR A 39 7.86 -8.98 -3.51
CA THR A 39 6.89 -9.90 -4.13
C THR A 39 5.81 -10.40 -3.16
N THR A 40 5.83 -9.95 -1.91
CA THR A 40 4.89 -10.40 -0.88
C THR A 40 4.06 -9.23 -0.38
N VAL A 41 2.75 -9.44 -0.25
CA VAL A 41 1.83 -8.45 0.32
C VAL A 41 1.87 -8.60 1.84
N THR A 42 2.55 -7.68 2.52
CA THR A 42 2.66 -7.63 3.99
C THR A 42 2.49 -6.19 4.49
N ASN A 43 2.30 -6.01 5.80
CA ASN A 43 2.25 -4.68 6.40
C ASN A 43 3.63 -4.05 6.63
N ASP A 44 4.71 -4.68 6.12
CA ASP A 44 6.10 -4.24 6.32
C ASP A 44 6.33 -2.80 5.84
N TYR A 45 5.59 -2.35 4.83
CA TYR A 45 5.65 -0.96 4.39
C TYR A 45 5.39 0.03 5.53
N TYR A 46 4.33 -0.16 6.31
CA TYR A 46 4.04 0.75 7.43
C TYR A 46 5.05 0.55 8.54
N ARG A 47 5.41 -0.70 8.84
CA ARG A 47 6.37 -1.02 9.88
C ARG A 47 7.72 -0.33 9.62
N LEU A 48 8.28 -0.49 8.41
CA LEU A 48 9.52 0.15 7.98
C LEU A 48 9.41 1.68 7.97
N LEU A 49 8.25 2.24 7.63
CA LEU A 49 8.03 3.69 7.64
C LEU A 49 8.18 4.29 9.05
N PHE A 50 7.84 3.55 10.12
CA PHE A 50 8.01 3.97 11.52
C PHE A 50 9.34 3.53 12.15
N ASP A 51 9.85 2.34 11.80
CA ASP A 51 11.06 1.76 12.40
C ASP A 51 12.35 2.41 11.86
N GLU A 52 12.36 2.79 10.58
CA GLU A 52 13.55 3.33 9.93
C GLU A 52 13.64 4.86 10.02
N LYS A 53 14.87 5.36 9.98
CA LYS A 53 15.14 6.81 9.92
C LYS A 53 15.37 7.22 8.47
N TRP A 54 14.47 8.06 7.97
CA TRP A 54 14.49 8.54 6.58
C TRP A 54 15.30 9.83 6.43
N VAL A 55 16.14 9.89 5.40
CA VAL A 55 16.91 11.07 5.01
C VAL A 55 16.68 11.40 3.54
N TRP A 56 16.77 12.67 3.17
CA TRP A 56 16.63 13.09 1.78
C TRP A 56 17.80 12.56 0.94
N LYS A 57 17.51 11.75 -0.08
CA LYS A 57 18.50 11.25 -1.03
C LYS A 57 19.03 12.40 -1.88
N ARG A 58 20.37 12.53 -1.96
CA ARG A 58 21.04 13.47 -2.85
C ARG A 58 21.43 12.76 -4.13
N TRP A 59 20.66 12.98 -5.19
CA TRP A 59 20.84 12.34 -6.50
C TRP A 59 20.27 13.23 -7.61
N ASP A 60 20.40 12.79 -8.87
CA ASP A 60 19.99 13.52 -10.07
C ASP A 60 18.50 13.37 -10.44
N GLY A 61 17.77 12.54 -9.70
CA GLY A 61 16.34 12.33 -9.87
C GLY A 61 15.44 13.22 -8.98
N PRO A 62 14.12 13.00 -9.05
CA PRO A 62 13.15 13.68 -8.20
C PRO A 62 13.40 13.43 -6.71
N LYS A 63 12.92 14.35 -5.87
CA LYS A 63 13.10 14.26 -4.40
C LYS A 63 12.51 12.97 -3.86
N GLN A 64 13.35 12.12 -3.29
CA GLN A 64 12.96 10.91 -2.57
C GLN A 64 13.73 10.79 -1.27
N LEU A 65 13.20 10.00 -0.34
CA LEU A 65 13.87 9.65 0.89
C LEU A 65 14.54 8.29 0.74
N GLU A 66 15.66 8.11 1.42
CA GLU A 66 16.35 6.83 1.60
C GLU A 66 16.49 6.52 3.09
N ASP A 67 16.57 5.24 3.43
CA ASP A 67 16.83 4.84 4.79
C ASP A 67 18.28 5.18 5.18
N LYS A 68 18.48 5.73 6.38
CA LYS A 68 19.81 6.18 6.83
C LYS A 68 20.79 5.04 7.04
N LYS A 69 20.29 3.85 7.38
CA LYS A 69 21.10 2.72 7.87
C LYS A 69 21.74 1.93 6.74
N THR A 70 20.95 1.55 5.75
CA THR A 70 21.33 0.67 4.62
C THR A 70 21.34 1.40 3.28
N LYS A 71 20.60 2.52 3.15
CA LYS A 71 20.39 3.26 1.89
C LYS A 71 19.88 2.37 0.75
N SER A 72 19.20 1.29 1.10
CA SER A 72 18.68 0.31 0.15
C SER A 72 17.19 0.47 -0.09
N LEU A 73 16.47 1.03 0.88
CA LEU A 73 15.05 1.33 0.81
C LEU A 73 14.84 2.78 0.40
N MET A 74 13.73 3.01 -0.28
CA MET A 74 13.29 4.35 -0.64
C MET A 74 11.85 4.59 -0.19
N MET A 75 11.53 5.86 0.05
CA MET A 75 10.18 6.34 0.27
C MET A 75 9.95 7.59 -0.56
N LEU A 76 8.77 7.73 -1.13
CA LEU A 76 8.38 8.96 -1.80
C LEU A 76 8.03 10.02 -0.75
N PRO A 77 8.11 11.31 -1.09
CA PRO A 77 7.64 12.38 -0.21
C PRO A 77 6.19 12.17 0.23
N THR A 78 5.35 11.63 -0.67
CA THR A 78 3.95 11.29 -0.40
C THR A 78 3.78 10.13 0.57
N ASP A 79 4.70 9.16 0.60
CA ASP A 79 4.72 8.11 1.62
C ASP A 79 5.04 8.71 2.99
N TYR A 80 6.02 9.61 3.04
CA TYR A 80 6.47 10.22 4.28
C TYR A 80 5.40 11.14 4.91
N VAL A 81 4.49 11.71 4.12
CA VAL A 81 3.34 12.48 4.65
C VAL A 81 2.47 11.63 5.58
N LEU A 82 2.39 10.30 5.37
CA LEU A 82 1.58 9.42 6.22
C LEU A 82 2.02 9.41 7.68
N VAL A 83 3.29 9.68 7.97
CA VAL A 83 3.81 9.76 9.36
C VAL A 83 3.89 11.18 9.89
N GLN A 84 3.84 12.19 9.00
CA GLN A 84 3.87 13.60 9.37
C GLN A 84 2.49 14.13 9.73
N ASP A 85 1.47 13.80 8.93
CA ASP A 85 0.10 14.27 9.15
C ASP A 85 -0.60 13.48 10.25
N LYS A 86 -1.24 14.17 11.20
CA LYS A 86 -1.88 13.53 12.36
C LYS A 86 -3.05 12.61 11.97
N SER A 87 -3.78 12.96 10.91
CA SER A 87 -4.96 12.21 10.45
C SER A 87 -4.52 10.89 9.83
N PHE A 88 -3.53 10.93 8.95
CA PHE A 88 -2.99 9.72 8.31
C PHE A 88 -2.18 8.86 9.29
N LYS A 89 -1.40 9.49 10.18
CA LYS A 89 -0.53 8.80 11.15
C LYS A 89 -1.29 7.85 12.06
N LYS A 90 -2.52 8.21 12.47
CA LYS A 90 -3.37 7.34 13.31
C LYS A 90 -3.63 5.99 12.62
N HIS A 91 -4.01 6.03 11.34
CA HIS A 91 -4.29 4.83 10.56
C HIS A 91 -3.00 4.08 10.20
N ALA A 92 -1.97 4.80 9.75
CA ALA A 92 -0.68 4.19 9.41
C ALA A 92 -0.07 3.45 10.61
N LYS A 93 -0.17 4.01 11.82
CA LYS A 93 0.30 3.35 13.05
C LYS A 93 -0.53 2.10 13.37
N ALA A 94 -1.85 2.16 13.25
CA ALA A 94 -2.70 0.98 13.46
C ALA A 94 -2.37 -0.16 12.49
N TYR A 95 -2.07 0.16 11.23
CA TYR A 95 -1.66 -0.83 10.22
C TYR A 95 -0.25 -1.36 10.44
N ALA A 96 0.66 -0.56 11.00
CA ALA A 96 1.98 -1.03 11.42
C ALA A 96 1.89 -2.02 12.59
N GLU A 97 0.95 -1.82 13.52
CA GLU A 97 0.76 -2.66 14.71
C GLU A 97 -0.05 -3.94 14.41
N SER A 98 -1.01 -3.89 13.49
CA SER A 98 -1.87 -5.03 13.14
C SER A 98 -2.00 -5.21 11.63
N GLN A 99 -1.46 -6.34 11.16
CA GLN A 99 -1.57 -6.76 9.77
C GLN A 99 -3.01 -7.10 9.39
N ASP A 100 -3.78 -7.73 10.28
CA ASP A 100 -5.17 -8.14 10.01
C ASP A 100 -6.10 -6.92 9.79
N VAL A 101 -5.92 -5.88 10.60
CA VAL A 101 -6.68 -4.63 10.47
C VAL A 101 -6.36 -3.97 9.12
N TRP A 102 -5.09 -4.00 8.71
CA TRP A 102 -4.71 -3.50 7.40
C TRP A 102 -5.32 -4.32 6.25
N PHE A 103 -5.25 -5.65 6.27
CA PHE A 103 -5.81 -6.48 5.21
C PHE A 103 -7.32 -6.27 5.04
N LYS A 104 -8.04 -6.15 6.15
CA LYS A 104 -9.49 -5.89 6.14
C LYS A 104 -9.81 -4.56 5.46
N ASP A 105 -9.15 -3.49 5.89
CA ASP A 105 -9.40 -2.16 5.33
C ASP A 105 -8.89 -2.04 3.89
N PHE A 106 -7.78 -2.71 3.56
CA PHE A 106 -7.20 -2.75 2.22
C PHE A 106 -8.12 -3.48 1.23
N SER A 107 -8.63 -4.67 1.58
CA SER A 107 -9.56 -5.43 0.75
C SER A 107 -10.82 -4.61 0.44
N LYS A 108 -11.38 -3.95 1.46
CA LYS A 108 -12.54 -3.07 1.29
C LYS A 108 -12.22 -1.90 0.36
N ALA A 109 -11.14 -1.17 0.62
CA ALA A 109 -10.77 0.01 -0.15
C ALA A 109 -10.44 -0.33 -1.61
N VAL A 110 -9.81 -1.47 -1.89
CA VAL A 110 -9.52 -1.94 -3.25
C VAL A 110 -10.80 -2.31 -4.00
N SER A 111 -11.73 -3.01 -3.33
CA SER A 111 -13.03 -3.37 -3.92
C SER A 111 -13.81 -2.11 -4.30
N THR A 112 -13.93 -1.17 -3.36
CA THR A 112 -14.55 0.13 -3.62
C THR A 112 -13.83 0.89 -4.74
N LEU A 113 -12.48 0.85 -4.80
CA LEU A 113 -11.73 1.52 -5.88
C LEU A 113 -12.09 0.99 -7.27
N PHE A 114 -12.29 -0.31 -7.43
CA PHE A 114 -12.65 -0.91 -8.72
C PHE A 114 -14.13 -0.77 -9.06
N GLU A 115 -15.00 -0.72 -8.05
CA GLU A 115 -16.45 -0.56 -8.21
C GLU A 115 -16.87 0.91 -8.39
N LEU A 116 -16.02 1.86 -8.00
CA LEU A 116 -16.27 3.29 -8.10
C LEU A 116 -16.55 3.71 -9.55
N GLY A 117 -17.77 4.20 -9.79
CA GLY A 117 -18.23 4.68 -11.10
C GLY A 117 -19.17 3.73 -11.83
N VAL A 118 -19.43 2.54 -11.28
CA VAL A 118 -20.42 1.59 -11.82
C VAL A 118 -21.64 1.56 -10.89
N PRO A 119 -22.85 1.89 -11.38
CA PRO A 119 -24.08 1.72 -10.62
C PRO A 119 -24.29 0.26 -10.22
N GLU A 120 -24.70 0.01 -8.97
CA GLU A 120 -24.87 -1.35 -8.43
C GLU A 120 -25.87 -2.18 -9.23
N GLU A 121 -26.82 -1.54 -9.94
CA GLU A 121 -27.79 -2.21 -10.81
C GLU A 121 -27.13 -2.92 -12.00
N GLN A 122 -25.91 -2.52 -12.36
CA GLN A 122 -25.15 -3.11 -13.46
C GLN A 122 -24.27 -4.28 -13.01
N PHE A 123 -24.21 -4.57 -11.70
CA PHE A 123 -23.44 -5.71 -11.20
C PHE A 123 -24.09 -7.04 -11.58
N VAL A 124 -23.26 -7.96 -12.07
CA VAL A 124 -23.69 -9.31 -12.49
C VAL A 124 -24.26 -10.10 -11.30
N THR A 125 -23.72 -9.87 -10.10
CA THR A 125 -24.22 -10.45 -8.85
C THR A 125 -24.22 -9.40 -7.75
N LYS A 126 -25.18 -9.51 -6.81
CA LYS A 126 -25.24 -8.65 -5.61
C LYS A 126 -24.18 -9.03 -4.57
N GLU A 127 -23.73 -10.28 -4.59
CA GLU A 127 -22.71 -10.79 -3.68
C GLU A 127 -21.33 -10.76 -4.36
N PRO A 128 -20.27 -10.32 -3.65
CA PRO A 128 -18.91 -10.34 -4.16
C PRO A 128 -18.42 -11.77 -4.37
N TRP A 129 -17.72 -12.01 -5.48
CA TRP A 129 -17.07 -13.29 -5.72
C TRP A 129 -15.75 -13.38 -4.97
N ILE A 130 -15.65 -14.32 -4.04
CA ILE A 130 -14.40 -14.65 -3.36
C ILE A 130 -13.75 -15.82 -4.11
N LEU A 131 -12.74 -15.50 -4.91
CA LEU A 131 -12.01 -16.50 -5.69
C LEU A 131 -11.01 -17.23 -4.79
N PRO A 132 -11.01 -18.58 -4.77
CA PRO A 132 -10.02 -19.34 -4.01
C PRO A 132 -8.64 -19.24 -4.65
N THR A 133 -7.58 -19.24 -3.83
CA THR A 133 -6.21 -19.26 -4.35
C THR A 133 -5.88 -20.61 -5.00
N VAL A 134 -4.76 -20.68 -5.72
CA VAL A 134 -4.34 -21.93 -6.39
C VAL A 134 -4.05 -23.02 -5.35
N GLU A 135 -3.53 -22.65 -4.19
CA GLU A 135 -3.25 -23.53 -3.07
C GLU A 135 -4.55 -24.08 -2.46
N GLU A 136 -5.53 -23.23 -2.18
CA GLU A 136 -6.84 -23.64 -1.65
C GLU A 136 -7.62 -24.52 -2.64
N GLN A 137 -7.41 -24.35 -3.94
CA GLN A 137 -7.98 -25.21 -4.97
C GLN A 137 -7.33 -26.59 -5.02
N ALA A 138 -6.05 -26.70 -4.65
CA ALA A 138 -5.33 -27.96 -4.58
C ALA A 138 -5.78 -28.79 -3.37
N GLU A 139 -5.95 -28.17 -2.20
CA GLU A 139 -6.41 -28.84 -0.96
C GLU A 139 -7.83 -29.42 -1.08
N LYS A 140 -8.69 -28.85 -1.94
CA LYS A 140 -10.04 -29.37 -2.18
C LYS A 140 -10.09 -30.58 -3.12
N LYS A 141 -8.96 -30.95 -3.73
CA LYS A 141 -8.86 -32.11 -4.64
C LYS A 141 -8.37 -33.39 -3.95
N ASP A 142 -7.92 -33.29 -2.71
CA ASP A 142 -7.58 -34.41 -1.83
C ASP A 142 -8.75 -34.77 -0.89
#